data_AF-A0A3S2XUG6-F1
#
_entry.id   AF-A0A3S2XUG6-F1
#
_cell.length_a   1.000
_cell.length_b   1.000
_cell.length_c   1.000
_cell.angle_alpha   90.00
_cell.angle_beta   90.00
_cell.angle_gamma   90.00
#
_symmetry.space_group_name_H-M   'P 1'
#
loop_
_entity.id
_entity.type
_entity.pdbx_description
1 polymer ?
#
loop_
_entity_poly.entity_id
_entity_poly.type
_entity_poly.pdbx_seq_one_letter_code
_entity_poly.pdbx_strand_id
1 'polypeptide(L)'
;MTAPRLRLDPPTPADADALLAFELANRAYFESHINARPAAYYEPGGVQAAIAQAQREAAADLGFQYLVRDATGALVGRVNLSRVRRAHFHAADLGYRVG
;
A
#
# COMPACT_ATOMS: atom_id res chain seq x y z
N MET A 1 -9.96 21.97 16.37
CA MET A 1 -9.04 20.81 16.28
C MET A 1 -8.55 20.74 14.84
N THR A 2 -7.26 20.95 14.60
CA THR A 2 -6.67 20.83 13.26
C THR A 2 -6.53 19.34 12.94
N ALA A 3 -6.99 18.88 11.77
CA ALA A 3 -6.83 17.48 11.38
C ALA A 3 -5.33 17.11 11.36
N PRO A 4 -4.96 15.91 11.83
CA PRO A 4 -3.56 15.48 11.79
C PRO A 4 -3.08 15.47 10.34
N ARG A 5 -1.87 16.00 10.11
CA ARG A 5 -1.27 16.06 8.78
C ARG A 5 -0.80 14.66 8.39
N LEU A 6 -1.46 14.08 7.38
CA LEU A 6 -1.05 12.83 6.76
C LEU A 6 -0.28 13.10 5.46
N ARG A 7 0.61 12.17 5.12
CA ARG A 7 1.36 12.15 3.85
C ARG A 7 1.09 10.85 3.10
N LEU A 8 1.11 10.94 1.78
CA LEU A 8 1.08 9.80 0.87
C LEU A 8 2.38 9.77 0.09
N ASP A 9 3.18 8.74 0.31
CA ASP A 9 4.46 8.55 -0.37
C ASP A 9 4.41 7.24 -1.18
N PRO A 10 4.84 7.21 -2.46
CA PRO A 10 4.99 5.95 -3.19
C PRO A 10 5.97 5.02 -2.48
N PRO A 11 5.73 3.69 -2.47
CA PRO A 11 6.64 2.76 -1.81
C PRO A 11 7.97 2.68 -2.54
N THR A 12 9.03 2.63 -1.76
CA THR A 12 10.42 2.45 -2.19
C THR A 12 11.00 1.20 -1.53
N PRO A 13 12.10 0.62 -2.05
CA PRO A 13 12.73 -0.54 -1.42
C PRO A 13 13.10 -0.34 0.06
N ALA A 14 13.39 0.91 0.48
CA ALA A 14 13.71 1.25 1.87
C ALA A 14 12.51 1.10 2.82
N ASP A 15 11.29 1.01 2.30
CA ASP A 15 10.08 0.86 3.10
C ASP A 15 9.77 -0.60 3.46
N ALA A 16 10.51 -1.57 2.92
CA ALA A 16 10.17 -3.00 3.01
C ALA A 16 9.98 -3.48 4.45
N ASP A 17 10.90 -3.13 5.35
CA ASP A 17 10.85 -3.59 6.75
C ASP A 17 9.69 -2.95 7.52
N ALA A 18 9.51 -1.63 7.37
CA ALA A 18 8.40 -0.92 7.98
C ALA A 18 7.03 -1.41 7.47
N LEU A 19 6.95 -1.72 6.18
CA LEU A 19 5.74 -2.25 5.54
C LEU A 19 5.43 -3.67 5.98
N LEU A 20 6.45 -4.53 6.11
CA LEU A 20 6.27 -5.88 6.65
C LEU A 20 5.78 -5.84 8.09
N ALA A 21 6.40 -5.02 8.94
CA ALA A 21 6.00 -4.85 10.33
C ALA A 21 4.54 -4.38 10.46
N PHE A 22 4.14 -3.40 9.66
CA PHE A 22 2.75 -2.91 9.60
C PHE A 22 1.76 -4.00 9.17
N GLU A 23 2.07 -4.76 8.12
CA GLU A 23 1.20 -5.81 7.60
C GLU A 23 1.08 -7.00 8.56
N LEU A 24 2.15 -7.33 9.30
CA LEU A 24 2.13 -8.37 10.33
C LEU A 24 1.34 -7.95 11.57
N ALA A 25 1.59 -6.74 12.08
CA ALA A 25 0.90 -6.22 13.27
C ALA A 25 -0.62 -6.17 13.09
N ASN A 26 -1.08 -5.91 11.86
CA ASN A 26 -2.49 -5.74 11.54
C ASN A 26 -3.11 -6.96 10.82
N ARG A 27 -2.36 -8.04 10.63
CA ARG A 27 -2.76 -9.18 9.78
C ARG A 27 -4.11 -9.75 10.16
N ALA A 28 -4.31 -10.08 11.44
CA ALA A 28 -5.55 -10.69 11.93
C ALA A 28 -6.76 -9.77 11.73
N TYR A 29 -6.58 -8.46 11.89
CA TYR A 29 -7.64 -7.47 11.66
C TYR A 29 -7.97 -7.32 10.17
N PHE A 30 -6.96 -7.29 9.29
CA PHE A 30 -7.19 -7.22 7.85
C PHE A 30 -7.87 -8.48 7.32
N GLU A 31 -7.40 -9.66 7.71
CA GLU A 31 -7.94 -10.93 7.22
C GLU A 31 -9.39 -11.19 7.67
N SER A 32 -9.88 -10.52 8.72
CA SER A 32 -11.29 -10.59 9.11
C SER A 32 -12.23 -9.71 8.27
N HIS A 33 -11.70 -8.77 7.48
CA HIS A 33 -12.50 -7.83 6.69
C HIS A 33 -12.24 -7.91 5.18
N ILE A 34 -11.06 -8.37 4.76
CA ILE A 34 -10.63 -8.42 3.37
C ILE A 34 -9.79 -9.68 3.11
N ASN A 35 -9.68 -10.06 1.84
CA ASN A 35 -8.91 -11.24 1.44
C ASN A 35 -7.47 -11.20 1.98
N ALA A 36 -7.05 -12.33 2.54
CA ALA A 36 -5.69 -12.53 2.99
C ALA A 36 -4.70 -12.34 1.85
N ARG A 37 -3.50 -11.85 2.18
CA ARG A 37 -2.39 -11.86 1.24
C ARG A 37 -1.88 -13.30 1.08
N PRO A 38 -1.36 -13.66 -0.12
CA PRO A 38 -0.66 -14.93 -0.29
C PRO A 38 0.46 -15.08 0.74
N ALA A 39 0.70 -16.29 1.25
CA ALA A 39 1.74 -16.55 2.26
C ALA A 39 3.11 -15.98 1.84
N ALA A 40 3.47 -16.13 0.56
CA ALA A 40 4.69 -15.60 -0.03
C ALA A 40 4.91 -14.08 0.15
N TYR A 41 3.86 -13.31 0.44
CA TYR A 41 4.00 -11.88 0.75
C TYR A 41 4.73 -11.64 2.08
N TYR A 42 4.54 -12.52 3.06
CA TYR A 42 5.13 -12.42 4.39
C TYR A 42 6.49 -13.13 4.51
N GLU A 43 6.87 -13.92 3.50
CA GLU A 43 8.17 -14.59 3.43
C GLU A 43 9.29 -13.60 3.05
N PRO A 44 10.57 -13.95 3.33
CA PRO A 44 11.71 -13.12 2.93
C PRO A 44 11.67 -12.75 1.43
N GLY A 45 11.77 -11.45 1.13
CA GLY A 45 11.70 -10.94 -0.25
C GLY A 45 10.28 -10.68 -0.76
N GLY A 46 9.23 -11.13 -0.08
CA GLY A 46 7.84 -10.99 -0.52
C GLY A 46 7.39 -9.52 -0.62
N VAL A 47 7.68 -8.73 0.41
CA VAL A 47 7.36 -7.30 0.41
C VAL A 47 8.20 -6.54 -0.62
N GLN A 48 9.48 -6.88 -0.76
CA GLN A 48 10.36 -6.28 -1.76
C GLN A 48 9.84 -6.54 -3.18
N ALA A 49 9.39 -7.77 -3.46
CA ALA A 49 8.78 -8.13 -4.74
C ALA A 49 7.47 -7.35 -4.99
N ALA A 50 6.65 -7.18 -3.95
CA ALA A 50 5.42 -6.39 -4.03
C ALA A 50 5.70 -4.89 -4.29
N ILE A 51 6.73 -4.31 -3.67
CA ILE A 51 7.15 -2.93 -3.91
C ILE A 51 7.66 -2.78 -5.35
N ALA A 52 8.52 -3.70 -5.80
CA ALA A 52 9.04 -3.67 -7.17
C ALA A 52 7.90 -3.80 -8.20
N GLN A 53 6.89 -4.62 -7.92
CA GLN A 53 5.69 -4.71 -8.76
C GLN A 53 4.90 -3.40 -8.78
N ALA A 54 4.67 -2.79 -7.62
CA ALA A 54 3.97 -1.50 -7.54
C ALA A 54 4.69 -0.39 -8.33
N GLN A 55 6.03 -0.37 -8.30
CA GLN A 55 6.82 0.57 -9.09
C GLN A 55 6.69 0.33 -10.60
N ARG A 56 6.68 -0.94 -11.05
CA ARG A 56 6.44 -1.29 -12.45
C ARG A 56 5.03 -0.89 -12.90
N GLU A 57 4.02 -1.15 -12.09
CA GLU A 57 2.63 -0.78 -12.38
C GLU A 57 2.44 0.73 -12.50
N ALA A 58 3.07 1.50 -11.61
CA ALA A 58 3.03 2.97 -11.67
C ALA A 58 3.73 3.50 -12.92
N ALA A 59 4.89 2.96 -13.28
CA ALA A 59 5.62 3.33 -14.49
C ALA A 59 4.84 3.00 -15.78
N ALA A 60 4.04 1.94 -15.74
CA ALA A 60 3.20 1.50 -16.86
C ALA A 60 1.79 2.13 -16.86
N ASP A 61 1.48 3.02 -15.92
CA ASP A 61 0.16 3.65 -15.76
C ASP A 61 -1.00 2.65 -15.48
N LEU A 62 -0.69 1.50 -14.88
CA LEU A 62 -1.65 0.43 -14.62
C LEU A 62 -2.22 0.45 -13.20
N GLY A 63 -1.49 1.05 -12.27
CA GLY A 63 -1.88 1.13 -10.87
C GLY A 63 -0.92 2.00 -10.07
N PHE A 64 -1.40 2.52 -8.95
CA PHE A 64 -0.62 3.36 -8.05
C PHE A 64 -0.78 2.86 -6.62
N GLN A 65 0.31 2.80 -5.87
CA GLN A 65 0.27 2.46 -4.46
C GLN A 65 0.96 3.55 -3.66
N TYR A 66 0.42 3.81 -2.48
CA TYR A 66 0.90 4.82 -1.56
C TYR A 66 0.93 4.27 -0.14
N LEU A 67 1.96 4.65 0.59
CA LEU A 67 2.08 4.48 2.03
C LEU A 67 1.52 5.72 2.72
N VAL A 68 0.66 5.53 3.72
CA VAL A 68 0.09 6.62 4.52
C VAL A 68 0.96 6.81 5.75
N ARG A 69 1.53 8.01 5.90
CA ARG A 69 2.37 8.35 7.05
C ARG A 69 1.75 9.47 7.87
N ASP A 70 1.86 9.36 9.18
CA ASP A 70 1.46 10.43 10.09
C ASP A 70 2.52 11.54 10.18
N ALA A 71 2.28 12.53 11.05
CA ALA A 71 3.19 13.65 11.25
C ALA A 71 4.55 13.25 11.85
N THR A 72 4.65 12.08 12.47
CA THR A 72 5.91 11.52 13.00
C THR A 72 6.67 10.70 11.94
N GLY A 73 6.04 10.44 10.80
CA GLY A 73 6.57 9.57 9.74
C GLY A 73 6.21 8.10 9.91
N ALA A 74 5.44 7.74 10.95
CA ALA A 74 5.00 6.38 11.18
C ALA A 74 4.03 5.92 10.08
N LEU A 75 4.22 4.68 9.62
CA LEU A 75 3.32 4.05 8.65
C LEU A 75 2.02 3.67 9.35
N VAL A 76 0.93 4.33 8.99
CA VAL A 76 -0.40 4.14 9.60
C VAL A 76 -1.43 3.57 8.62
N GLY A 77 -0.99 3.29 7.40
CA GLY A 77 -1.88 2.75 6.39
C GLY A 77 -1.28 2.67 4.99
N ARG A 78 -2.12 2.25 4.06
CA ARG A 78 -1.84 2.18 2.63
C ARG A 78 -3.07 2.56 1.85
N VAL A 79 -2.83 3.14 0.68
CA VAL A 79 -3.86 3.39 -0.34
C VAL A 79 -3.37 2.82 -1.65
N ASN A 80 -4.27 2.24 -2.45
CA ASN A 80 -3.99 1.84 -3.81
C ASN A 80 -5.07 2.33 -4.76
N LEU A 81 -4.66 2.58 -5.99
CA LEU A 81 -5.49 2.78 -7.15
C LEU A 81 -5.20 1.64 -8.11
N SER A 82 -6.21 0.83 -8.41
CA SER A 82 -6.09 -0.31 -9.32
C SER A 82 -7.10 -0.20 -10.46
N ARG A 83 -6.96 -1.07 -11.48
CA ARG A 83 -7.82 -1.05 -12.67
C ARG A 83 -7.92 0.35 -13.31
N VAL A 84 -6.78 1.05 -13.38
CA VAL A 84 -6.69 2.41 -13.91
C VAL A 84 -7.14 2.42 -15.37
N ARG A 85 -8.11 3.28 -15.68
CA ARG A 85 -8.68 3.48 -17.01
C ARG A 85 -8.59 4.96 -17.37
N ARG A 86 -7.68 5.29 -18.28
CA ARG A 86 -7.50 6.67 -18.75
C ARG A 86 -8.59 7.08 -19.73
N ALA A 87 -8.62 6.45 -20.91
CA ALA A 87 -9.52 6.84 -21.97
C ALA A 87 -10.99 6.75 -21.55
N HIS A 88 -11.76 7.77 -21.93
CA HIS A 88 -13.22 7.90 -21.81
C HIS A 88 -13.81 8.01 -20.40
N PHE A 89 -13.12 7.54 -19.35
CA PHE A 89 -13.70 7.45 -18.00
C PHE A 89 -12.83 8.08 -16.90
N HIS A 90 -11.50 8.17 -17.10
CA HIS A 90 -10.57 8.65 -16.07
C HIS A 90 -10.85 8.07 -14.67
N ALA A 91 -10.93 6.75 -14.58
CA ALA A 91 -11.40 6.04 -13.39
C ALA A 91 -10.37 5.03 -12.86
N ALA A 92 -10.48 4.70 -11.58
CA ALA A 92 -9.72 3.64 -10.91
C ALA A 92 -10.53 3.13 -9.71
N ASP A 93 -10.18 1.93 -9.24
CA ASP A 93 -10.66 1.41 -7.97
C ASP A 93 -9.76 1.86 -6.83
N LEU A 94 -10.37 2.40 -5.79
CA LEU A 94 -9.68 2.77 -4.55
C LEU A 94 -9.74 1.62 -3.54
N GLY A 95 -8.59 1.16 -3.09
CA GLY A 95 -8.46 0.26 -1.94
C GLY A 95 -7.59 0.89 -0.86
N TYR A 96 -7.87 0.58 0.41
CA TYR A 96 -7.03 1.04 1.51
C TYR A 96 -6.97 0.03 2.66
N ARG A 97 -5.92 0.17 3.48
CA ARG A 97 -5.74 -0.52 4.76
C ARG A 97 -5.25 0.53 5.77
N VAL A 98 -5.83 0.57 6.97
CA VAL A 98 -5.46 1.49 8.05
C VAL A 98 -5.36 0.69 9.34
N GLY A 99 -4.34 0.94 10.15
CA GLY A 99 -4.07 0.22 11.40
C GLY A 99 -2.95 0.88 12.19
#